data_AF-A0AAU9CRZ8-F1
#
_entry.id   AF-A0AAU9CRZ8-F1
#
_cell.length_a   1.000
_cell.length_b   1.000
_cell.length_c   1.000
_cell.angle_alpha   90.00
_cell.angle_beta   90.00
_cell.angle_gamma   90.00
#
_symmetry.space_group_name_H-M   'P 1'
#
loop_
_entity.id
_entity.type
_entity.pdbx_description
1 polymer ?
#
loop_
_entity_poly.entity_id
_entity_poly.type
_entity_poly.pdbx_seq_one_letter_code
_entity_poly.pdbx_strand_id
1 'polypeptide(L)'
;MTVPVFDTLKLARRLREAGLPSEQAEAIAEAEAEALGEFVVYNLATKGDIAEIKTEIADLRGDVAELHGELSETRAELKTDITQVREETAALRSGLKTDIAQVREETAALRTELKTDIANLDNRIEQVRSELKTDIAGVKGKIAEVRGEIAELRGEISRFEVILARMDRKFTIYFAVILFAIIFLNQDALEFLARLLGLVR
;
A
#
# COMPACT_ATOMS: atom_id res chain seq x y z
N MET A 1 85.89 8.37 11.86
CA MET A 1 86.59 7.72 10.74
C MET A 1 88.00 7.36 11.15
N THR A 2 88.41 6.10 11.08
CA THR A 2 89.84 5.78 11.02
C THR A 2 90.25 5.97 9.56
N VAL A 3 90.87 7.10 9.23
CA VAL A 3 91.49 7.30 7.91
C VAL A 3 92.45 6.13 7.69
N PRO A 4 92.41 5.43 6.53
CA PRO A 4 93.41 4.40 6.26
C PRO A 4 94.78 5.03 6.50
N VAL A 5 95.58 4.41 7.38
CA VAL A 5 96.86 4.97 7.79
C VAL A 5 97.76 4.94 6.57
N PHE A 6 97.79 6.06 5.84
CA PHE A 6 98.75 6.28 4.77
C PHE A 6 100.10 6.43 5.44
N ASP A 7 100.97 5.45 5.20
CA ASP A 7 102.29 5.40 5.81
C ASP A 7 103.23 6.35 5.05
N THR A 8 103.13 7.64 5.36
CA THR A 8 103.91 8.73 4.78
C THR A 8 105.41 8.44 4.85
N LEU A 9 105.86 7.83 5.95
CA LEU A 9 107.26 7.52 6.20
C LEU A 9 107.77 6.38 5.30
N LYS A 10 106.95 5.36 5.06
CA LYS A 10 107.25 4.27 4.13
C LYS A 10 107.29 4.75 2.68
N LEU A 11 106.41 5.67 2.28
CA LEU A 11 106.44 6.28 0.95
C LEU A 11 107.70 7.13 0.74
N ALA A 12 108.02 8.02 1.69
CA ALA A 12 109.22 8.85 1.64
C ALA A 12 110.52 8.02 1.59
N ARG A 13 110.56 6.84 2.25
CA ARG A 13 111.68 5.89 2.12
C ARG A 13 111.80 5.31 0.72
N ARG A 14 110.69 4.86 0.11
CA ARG A 14 110.68 4.32 -1.26
C ARG A 14 111.11 5.36 -2.30
N LEU A 15 110.67 6.61 -2.15
CA LEU A 15 111.07 7.70 -3.05
C LEU A 15 112.57 8.02 -2.97
N ARG A 16 113.15 7.97 -1.75
CA ARG A 16 114.61 8.09 -1.56
C ARG A 16 115.38 6.93 -2.17
N GLU A 17 114.92 5.70 -1.98
CA GLU A 17 115.50 4.50 -2.59
C GLU A 17 115.46 4.54 -4.12
N ALA A 18 114.47 5.22 -4.69
CA ALA A 18 114.34 5.48 -6.14
C ALA A 18 115.22 6.65 -6.64
N GLY A 19 116.01 7.29 -5.78
CA GLY A 19 116.98 8.33 -6.14
C GLY A 19 116.52 9.78 -5.95
N LEU A 20 115.37 10.04 -5.31
CA LEU A 20 114.97 11.41 -4.96
C LEU A 20 115.72 11.94 -3.72
N PRO A 21 116.10 13.23 -3.69
CA PRO A 21 116.60 13.89 -2.49
C PRO A 21 115.62 13.80 -1.31
N SER A 22 116.15 13.74 -0.08
CA SER A 22 115.33 13.53 1.14
C SER A 22 114.20 14.56 1.28
N GLU A 23 114.51 15.85 1.07
CA GLU A 23 113.52 16.93 1.17
C GLU A 23 112.39 16.79 0.14
N GLN A 24 112.71 16.37 -1.09
CA GLN A 24 111.69 16.17 -2.14
C GLN A 24 110.84 14.93 -1.86
N ALA A 25 111.46 13.84 -1.40
CA ALA A 25 110.75 12.61 -1.05
C ALA A 25 109.77 12.80 0.13
N GLU A 26 110.13 13.63 1.11
CA GLU A 26 109.27 13.99 2.24
C GLU A 26 108.12 14.90 1.80
N ALA A 27 108.40 15.96 1.04
CA ALA A 27 107.37 16.89 0.56
C ALA A 27 106.33 16.23 -0.35
N ILE A 28 106.73 15.31 -1.23
CA ILE A 28 105.81 14.55 -2.08
C ILE A 28 104.94 13.60 -1.24
N ALA A 29 105.54 12.90 -0.28
CA ALA A 29 104.79 11.98 0.58
C ALA A 29 103.76 12.72 1.44
N GLU A 30 104.09 13.93 1.92
CA GLU A 30 103.17 14.78 2.68
C GLU A 30 102.04 15.32 1.82
N ALA A 31 102.34 15.83 0.62
CA ALA A 31 101.32 16.31 -0.32
C ALA A 31 100.36 15.19 -0.77
N GLU A 32 100.87 13.98 -1.02
CA GLU A 32 100.03 12.81 -1.32
C GLU A 32 99.20 12.37 -0.11
N ALA A 33 99.77 12.43 1.10
CA ALA A 33 99.03 12.11 2.33
C ALA A 33 97.90 13.11 2.60
N GLU A 34 98.14 14.41 2.36
CA GLU A 34 97.15 15.48 2.50
C GLU A 34 96.04 15.35 1.45
N ALA A 35 96.41 15.17 0.18
CA ALA A 35 95.45 14.99 -0.91
C ALA A 35 94.56 13.74 -0.72
N LEU A 36 95.15 12.63 -0.25
CA LEU A 36 94.39 11.41 0.08
C LEU A 36 93.57 11.57 1.36
N GLY A 37 94.07 12.32 2.35
CA GLY A 37 93.35 12.66 3.57
C GLY A 37 92.09 13.46 3.30
N GLU A 38 92.20 14.54 2.52
CA GLU A 38 91.04 15.34 2.09
C GLU A 38 90.06 14.52 1.25
N PHE A 39 90.56 13.72 0.30
CA PHE A 39 89.71 12.86 -0.52
C PHE A 39 88.89 11.89 0.34
N VAL A 40 89.50 11.27 1.35
CA VAL A 40 88.82 10.35 2.26
C VAL A 40 87.82 11.07 3.17
N VAL A 41 88.14 12.27 3.64
CA VAL A 41 87.27 13.03 4.56
C VAL A 41 86.03 13.57 3.85
N TYR A 42 86.17 14.04 2.61
CA TYR A 42 85.08 14.74 1.91
C TYR A 42 84.28 13.87 0.92
N ASN A 43 84.84 12.77 0.39
CA ASN A 43 84.19 12.00 -0.69
C ASN A 43 83.74 10.59 -0.29
N LEU A 44 84.10 10.10 0.90
CA LEU A 44 83.74 8.74 1.34
C LEU A 44 82.72 8.79 2.49
N ALA A 45 81.64 8.03 2.34
CA ALA A 45 80.70 7.78 3.43
C ALA A 45 81.39 7.05 4.59
N THR A 46 81.09 7.46 5.81
CA THR A 46 81.62 6.83 7.01
C THR A 46 80.89 5.52 7.32
N LYS A 47 81.48 4.69 8.19
CA LYS A 47 80.78 3.52 8.74
C LYS A 47 79.52 3.91 9.52
N GLY A 48 79.47 5.13 10.06
CA GLY A 48 78.29 5.68 10.75
C GLY A 48 77.16 5.93 9.77
N ASP A 49 77.42 6.66 8.68
CA ASP A 49 76.44 6.96 7.63
C ASP A 49 75.88 5.67 7.02
N ILE A 50 76.73 4.66 6.79
CA ILE A 50 76.29 3.35 6.31
C ILE A 50 75.41 2.62 7.35
N ALA A 51 75.70 2.77 8.64
CA ALA A 51 74.89 2.17 9.70
C ALA A 51 73.53 2.87 9.82
N GLU A 52 73.50 4.20 9.71
CA GLU A 52 72.27 5.00 9.71
C GLU A 52 71.36 4.64 8.52
N ILE A 53 71.91 4.63 7.30
CA ILE A 53 71.17 4.22 6.09
C ILE A 53 70.65 2.77 6.23
N LYS A 54 71.42 1.87 6.86
CA LYS A 54 70.95 0.50 7.10
C LYS A 54 69.77 0.45 8.06
N THR A 55 69.76 1.29 9.09
CA THR A 55 68.62 1.42 10.01
C THR A 55 67.42 1.99 9.28
N GLU A 56 67.56 3.09 8.54
CA GLU A 56 66.47 3.68 7.75
C GLU A 56 65.89 2.69 6.73
N ILE A 57 66.74 1.91 6.05
CA ILE A 57 66.29 0.86 5.12
C ILE A 57 65.54 -0.25 5.87
N ALA A 58 65.95 -0.59 7.10
CA ALA A 58 65.26 -1.59 7.90
C ALA A 58 63.88 -1.08 8.33
N ASP A 59 63.79 0.17 8.76
CA ASP A 59 62.54 0.82 9.16
C ASP A 59 61.58 0.93 7.97
N LEU A 60 62.04 1.42 6.81
CA LEU A 60 61.25 1.48 5.58
C LEU A 60 60.74 0.10 5.12
N ARG A 61 61.52 -0.97 5.35
CA ARG A 61 61.06 -2.34 5.08
C ARG A 61 59.96 -2.78 6.05
N GLY A 62 60.03 -2.33 7.30
CA GLY A 62 58.97 -2.49 8.29
C GLY A 62 57.68 -1.79 7.82
N ASP A 63 57.76 -0.50 7.52
CA ASP A 63 56.62 0.30 7.05
C ASP A 63 55.97 -0.30 5.80
N VAL A 64 56.78 -0.73 4.82
CA VAL A 64 56.27 -1.37 3.60
C VAL A 64 55.57 -2.70 3.91
N ALA A 65 56.07 -3.48 4.88
CA ALA A 65 55.44 -4.73 5.28
C ALA A 65 54.11 -4.48 5.99
N GLU A 66 54.04 -3.47 6.87
CA GLU A 66 52.82 -3.05 7.56
C GLU A 66 51.75 -2.56 6.56
N LEU A 67 52.11 -1.64 5.67
CA LEU A 67 51.20 -1.14 4.61
C LEU A 67 50.70 -2.27 3.71
N HIS A 68 51.54 -3.25 3.39
CA HIS A 68 51.10 -4.41 2.62
C HIS A 68 50.13 -5.30 3.42
N GLY A 69 50.30 -5.40 4.74
CA GLY A 69 49.37 -6.05 5.65
C GLY A 69 48.01 -5.36 5.66
N GLU A 70 47.98 -4.06 5.97
CA GLU A 70 46.76 -3.24 6.01
C GLU A 70 46.00 -3.25 4.67
N LEU A 71 46.74 -3.16 3.55
CA LEU A 71 46.14 -3.24 2.21
C LEU A 71 45.51 -4.61 1.95
N SER A 72 46.14 -5.69 2.41
CA SER A 72 45.62 -7.05 2.28
C SER A 72 44.34 -7.23 3.09
N GLU A 73 44.31 -6.72 4.32
CA GLU A 73 43.14 -6.76 5.21
C GLU A 73 41.99 -5.93 4.63
N THR A 74 42.23 -4.67 4.27
CA THR A 74 41.23 -3.79 3.65
C THR A 74 40.64 -4.42 2.39
N ARG A 75 41.48 -5.07 1.56
CA ARG A 75 41.02 -5.77 0.35
C ARG A 75 40.14 -6.98 0.67
N ALA A 76 40.43 -7.70 1.75
CA ALA A 76 39.62 -8.83 2.20
C ALA A 76 38.27 -8.38 2.76
N GLU A 77 38.26 -7.32 3.56
CA GLU A 77 37.03 -6.69 4.09
C GLU A 77 36.15 -6.18 2.96
N LEU A 78 36.68 -5.35 2.05
CA LEU A 78 35.93 -4.84 0.90
C LEU A 78 35.37 -5.95 0.02
N LYS A 79 36.11 -7.06 -0.15
CA LYS A 79 35.61 -8.21 -0.91
C LYS A 79 34.40 -8.84 -0.22
N THR A 80 34.44 -8.95 1.11
CA THR A 80 33.35 -9.50 1.93
C THR A 80 32.13 -8.58 1.88
N ASP A 81 32.31 -7.28 2.06
CA ASP A 81 31.23 -6.29 2.00
C ASP A 81 30.58 -6.28 0.62
N ILE A 82 31.37 -6.32 -0.46
CA ILE A 82 30.84 -6.37 -1.83
C ILE A 82 30.03 -7.65 -2.05
N THR A 83 30.46 -8.80 -1.52
CA THR A 83 29.68 -10.04 -1.62
C THR A 83 28.37 -9.94 -0.83
N GLN A 84 28.40 -9.43 0.40
CA GLN A 84 27.21 -9.27 1.22
C GLN A 84 26.20 -8.32 0.56
N VAL A 85 26.63 -7.15 0.11
CA VAL A 85 25.74 -6.18 -0.56
C VAL A 85 25.12 -6.78 -1.82
N ARG A 86 25.87 -7.60 -2.58
CA ARG A 86 25.33 -8.30 -3.76
C ARG A 86 24.26 -9.31 -3.39
N GLU A 87 24.48 -10.09 -2.33
CA GLU A 87 23.53 -11.08 -1.84
C GLU A 87 22.26 -10.42 -1.30
N GLU A 88 22.39 -9.39 -0.46
CA GLU A 88 21.26 -8.61 0.06
C GLU A 88 20.47 -7.95 -1.07
N THR A 89 21.15 -7.37 -2.05
CA THR A 89 20.50 -6.76 -3.22
C THR A 89 19.76 -7.81 -4.06
N ALA A 90 20.32 -9.02 -4.22
CA ALA A 90 19.66 -10.10 -4.94
C ALA A 90 18.42 -10.61 -4.18
N ALA A 91 18.53 -10.78 -2.86
CA ALA A 91 17.42 -11.18 -2.00
C ALA A 91 16.29 -10.14 -2.04
N LEU A 92 16.60 -8.85 -1.89
CA LEU A 92 15.62 -7.76 -1.98
C LEU A 92 14.93 -7.71 -3.34
N ARG A 93 15.68 -7.84 -4.44
CA ARG A 93 15.09 -7.89 -5.79
C ARG A 93 14.15 -9.07 -5.96
N SER A 94 14.51 -10.23 -5.43
CA SER A 94 13.66 -11.42 -5.48
C SER A 94 12.39 -11.25 -4.64
N GLY A 95 12.52 -10.76 -3.40
CA GLY A 95 11.40 -10.48 -2.51
C GLY A 95 10.42 -9.50 -3.11
N LEU A 96 10.90 -8.33 -3.57
CA LEU A 96 10.05 -7.32 -4.23
C LEU A 96 9.36 -7.85 -5.48
N LYS A 97 10.02 -8.73 -6.26
CA LYS A 97 9.38 -9.34 -7.43
C LYS A 97 8.20 -10.24 -7.03
N THR A 98 8.37 -11.03 -5.96
CA THR A 98 7.30 -11.87 -5.40
C THR A 98 6.16 -11.02 -4.87
N ASP A 99 6.45 -10.01 -4.05
CA ASP A 99 5.44 -9.13 -3.46
C ASP A 99 4.64 -8.40 -4.55
N ILE A 100 5.31 -7.89 -5.59
CA ILE A 100 4.64 -7.25 -6.74
C ILE A 100 3.74 -8.24 -7.47
N ALA A 101 4.17 -9.50 -7.64
CA ALA A 101 3.36 -10.52 -8.29
C ALA A 101 2.10 -10.85 -7.46
N GLN A 102 2.27 -11.02 -6.14
CA GLN A 102 1.17 -11.28 -5.22
C GLN A 102 0.15 -10.13 -5.21
N VAL A 103 0.60 -8.89 -5.06
CA VAL A 103 -0.30 -7.72 -5.08
C VAL A 103 -1.07 -7.62 -6.40
N ARG A 104 -0.44 -7.94 -7.53
CA ARG A 104 -1.12 -7.98 -8.84
C ARG A 104 -2.21 -9.05 -8.90
N GLU A 105 -1.93 -10.23 -8.38
CA GLU A 105 -2.88 -11.33 -8.32
C GLU A 105 -4.07 -11.01 -7.41
N GLU A 106 -3.81 -10.53 -6.19
CA GLU A 106 -4.85 -10.10 -5.24
C GLU A 106 -5.70 -8.98 -5.83
N THR A 107 -5.08 -7.99 -6.47
CA THR A 107 -5.81 -6.89 -7.14
C THR A 107 -6.69 -7.41 -8.28
N ALA A 108 -6.21 -8.38 -9.08
CA ALA A 108 -6.99 -8.97 -10.17
C ALA A 108 -8.17 -9.80 -9.64
N ALA A 109 -7.97 -10.55 -8.56
CA ALA A 109 -9.00 -11.32 -7.87
C ALA A 109 -10.10 -10.40 -7.34
N LEU A 110 -9.73 -9.37 -6.55
CA LEU A 110 -10.67 -8.39 -5.99
C LEU A 110 -11.46 -7.67 -7.09
N ARG A 111 -10.81 -7.33 -8.21
CA ARG A 111 -11.48 -6.66 -9.34
C ARG A 111 -12.53 -7.57 -9.99
N THR A 112 -12.27 -8.88 -10.03
CA THR A 112 -13.20 -9.88 -10.57
C THR A 112 -14.36 -10.14 -9.61
N GLU A 113 -14.08 -10.25 -8.32
CA GLU A 113 -15.08 -10.40 -7.26
C GLU A 113 -16.05 -9.21 -7.25
N LEU A 114 -15.53 -7.98 -7.18
CA LEU A 114 -16.36 -6.77 -7.18
C LEU A 114 -17.21 -6.64 -8.46
N LYS A 115 -16.68 -7.04 -9.62
CA LYS A 115 -17.45 -7.02 -10.87
C LYS A 115 -18.61 -8.02 -10.82
N THR A 116 -18.37 -9.20 -10.25
CA THR A 116 -19.40 -10.23 -10.06
C THR A 116 -20.46 -9.76 -9.08
N ASP A 117 -20.05 -9.17 -7.95
CA ASP A 117 -20.97 -8.67 -6.94
C ASP A 117 -21.84 -7.53 -7.45
N ILE A 118 -21.27 -6.59 -8.21
CA ILE A 118 -22.03 -5.51 -8.86
C ILE A 118 -23.08 -6.11 -9.81
N ALA A 119 -22.68 -7.06 -10.68
CA ALA A 119 -23.62 -7.70 -11.60
C ALA A 119 -24.75 -8.46 -10.86
N ASN A 120 -24.41 -9.15 -9.76
CA ASN A 120 -25.39 -9.84 -8.93
C ASN A 120 -26.35 -8.86 -8.25
N LEU A 121 -25.86 -7.72 -7.76
CA LEU A 121 -26.68 -6.67 -7.16
C LEU A 121 -27.62 -6.03 -8.20
N ASP A 122 -27.12 -5.72 -9.39
CA ASP A 122 -27.93 -5.19 -10.49
C ASP A 122 -29.07 -6.15 -10.86
N ASN A 123 -28.76 -7.44 -10.98
CA ASN A 123 -29.77 -8.47 -11.25
C ASN A 123 -30.83 -8.56 -10.14
N ARG A 124 -30.41 -8.51 -8.86
CA ARG A 124 -31.33 -8.52 -7.72
C ARG A 124 -32.21 -7.28 -7.68
N ILE A 125 -31.66 -6.10 -8.00
CA ILE A 125 -32.41 -4.85 -8.07
C ILE A 125 -33.47 -4.92 -9.16
N GLU A 126 -33.11 -5.40 -10.37
CA GLU A 126 -34.06 -5.56 -11.47
C GLU A 126 -35.15 -6.60 -11.16
N GLN A 127 -34.78 -7.70 -10.50
CA GLN A 127 -35.76 -8.69 -10.04
C GLN A 127 -36.77 -8.06 -9.06
N VAL A 128 -36.31 -7.39 -8.00
CA VAL A 128 -37.19 -6.75 -7.02
C VAL A 128 -38.07 -5.68 -7.66
N ARG A 129 -37.53 -4.90 -8.61
CA ARG A 129 -38.32 -3.92 -9.38
C ARG A 129 -39.43 -4.56 -10.18
N SER A 130 -39.14 -5.69 -10.84
CA SER A 130 -40.11 -6.45 -11.64
C SER A 130 -41.22 -7.05 -10.77
N GLU A 131 -40.84 -7.66 -9.64
CA GLU A 131 -41.77 -8.22 -8.66
C GLU A 131 -42.69 -7.13 -8.10
N LEU A 132 -42.14 -6.01 -7.62
CA LEU A 132 -42.94 -4.89 -7.10
C LEU A 132 -43.87 -4.29 -8.16
N LYS A 133 -43.44 -4.19 -9.42
CA LYS A 133 -44.28 -3.72 -10.51
C LYS A 133 -45.48 -4.65 -10.73
N THR A 134 -45.23 -5.96 -10.69
CA THR A 134 -46.27 -7.00 -10.83
C THR A 134 -47.25 -6.95 -9.66
N ASP A 135 -46.74 -6.88 -8.43
CA ASP A 135 -47.57 -6.80 -7.23
C ASP A 135 -48.44 -5.54 -7.21
N ILE A 136 -47.87 -4.38 -7.55
CA ILE A 136 -48.63 -3.13 -7.65
C ILE A 136 -49.74 -3.24 -8.72
N ALA A 137 -49.45 -3.85 -9.88
CA ALA A 137 -50.45 -4.08 -10.92
C ALA A 137 -51.56 -5.02 -10.41
N GLY A 138 -51.19 -6.10 -9.71
CA GLY A 138 -52.13 -7.04 -9.09
C GLY A 138 -53.04 -6.38 -8.05
N VAL A 139 -52.47 -5.57 -7.15
CA VAL A 139 -53.24 -4.80 -6.16
C VAL A 139 -54.18 -3.81 -6.83
N LYS A 140 -53.74 -3.08 -7.87
CA LYS A 140 -54.60 -2.18 -8.65
C LYS A 140 -55.76 -2.93 -9.31
N GLY A 141 -55.51 -4.13 -9.85
CA GLY A 141 -56.54 -5.00 -10.41
C GLY A 141 -57.60 -5.39 -9.38
N LYS A 142 -57.18 -5.90 -8.22
CA LYS A 142 -58.08 -6.25 -7.11
C LYS A 142 -58.89 -5.07 -6.61
N ILE A 143 -58.28 -3.87 -6.51
CA ILE A 143 -59.01 -2.65 -6.13
C ILE A 143 -60.07 -2.29 -7.18
N ALA A 144 -59.79 -2.46 -8.47
CA ALA A 144 -60.75 -2.19 -9.53
C ALA A 144 -61.93 -3.17 -9.49
N GLU A 145 -61.66 -4.46 -9.27
CA GLU A 145 -62.67 -5.51 -9.08
C GLU A 145 -63.60 -5.21 -7.89
N VAL A 146 -63.04 -4.96 -6.71
CA VAL A 146 -63.81 -4.60 -5.50
C VAL A 146 -64.63 -3.33 -5.72
N ARG A 147 -64.09 -2.34 -6.44
CA ARG A 147 -64.87 -1.12 -6.79
C ARG A 147 -66.05 -1.45 -7.71
N GLY A 148 -65.88 -2.38 -8.65
CA GLY A 148 -66.94 -2.89 -9.50
C GLY A 148 -68.05 -3.57 -8.69
N GLU A 149 -67.69 -4.52 -7.83
CA GLU A 149 -68.63 -5.22 -6.93
C GLU A 149 -69.40 -4.24 -6.04
N ILE A 150 -68.73 -3.25 -5.44
CA ILE A 150 -69.39 -2.20 -4.64
C ILE A 150 -70.38 -1.39 -5.49
N ALA A 151 -70.06 -1.09 -6.74
CA ALA A 151 -70.96 -0.36 -7.63
C ALA A 151 -72.20 -1.18 -7.99
N GLU A 152 -72.04 -2.48 -8.26
CA GLU A 152 -73.14 -3.41 -8.51
C GLU A 152 -74.06 -3.54 -7.29
N LEU A 153 -73.49 -3.78 -6.10
CA LEU A 153 -74.24 -3.86 -4.84
C LEU A 153 -75.00 -2.57 -4.55
N ARG A 154 -74.40 -1.40 -4.78
CA ARG A 154 -75.10 -0.10 -4.67
C ARG A 154 -76.28 -0.01 -5.63
N GLY A 155 -76.12 -0.51 -6.85
CA GLY A 155 -77.19 -0.60 -7.84
C GLY A 155 -78.34 -1.53 -7.39
N GLU A 156 -78.02 -2.69 -6.82
CA GLU A 156 -79.00 -3.63 -6.27
C GLU A 156 -79.77 -3.04 -5.08
N ILE A 157 -79.06 -2.42 -4.13
CA ILE A 157 -79.68 -1.71 -2.99
C ILE A 157 -80.66 -0.64 -3.48
N SER A 158 -80.25 0.16 -4.47
CA SER A 158 -81.10 1.21 -5.05
C SER A 158 -82.38 0.64 -5.68
N ARG A 159 -82.29 -0.54 -6.33
CA ARG A 159 -83.48 -1.23 -6.88
C ARG A 159 -84.39 -1.73 -5.77
N PHE A 160 -83.83 -2.30 -4.70
CA PHE A 160 -84.61 -2.75 -3.54
C PHE A 160 -85.32 -1.60 -2.84
N GLU A 161 -84.65 -0.45 -2.64
CA GLU A 161 -85.28 0.75 -2.08
C GLU A 161 -86.50 1.20 -2.89
N VAL A 162 -86.40 1.19 -4.22
CA VAL A 162 -87.53 1.53 -5.11
C VAL A 162 -88.67 0.51 -5.00
N ILE A 163 -88.35 -0.79 -4.93
CA ILE A 163 -89.36 -1.86 -4.79
C ILE A 163 -90.08 -1.71 -3.44
N LEU A 164 -89.34 -1.52 -2.34
CA LEU A 164 -89.90 -1.31 -1.01
C LEU A 164 -90.82 -0.09 -1.00
N ALA A 165 -90.39 1.06 -1.54
CA ALA A 165 -91.24 2.25 -1.61
C ALA A 165 -92.54 2.01 -2.41
N ARG A 166 -92.49 1.24 -3.49
CA ARG A 166 -93.69 0.85 -4.26
C ARG A 166 -94.58 -0.10 -3.47
N MET A 167 -94.00 -1.05 -2.73
CA MET A 167 -94.74 -1.98 -1.88
C MET A 167 -95.40 -1.25 -0.71
N ASP A 168 -94.70 -0.34 -0.04
CA ASP A 168 -95.25 0.48 1.04
C ASP A 168 -96.44 1.30 0.57
N ARG A 169 -96.35 1.89 -0.64
CA ARG A 169 -97.48 2.60 -1.25
C ARG A 169 -98.66 1.65 -1.52
N LYS A 170 -98.42 0.47 -2.10
CA LYS A 170 -99.47 -0.53 -2.34
C LYS A 170 -100.10 -1.00 -1.04
N PHE A 171 -99.30 -1.32 -0.03
CA PHE A 171 -99.75 -1.73 1.29
C PHE A 171 -100.59 -0.65 1.95
N THR A 172 -100.15 0.61 1.91
CA THR A 172 -100.93 1.76 2.42
C THR A 172 -102.28 1.88 1.73
N ILE A 173 -102.34 1.72 0.39
CA ILE A 173 -103.60 1.74 -0.38
C ILE A 173 -104.50 0.57 0.04
N TYR A 174 -103.98 -0.66 0.07
CA TYR A 174 -104.76 -1.82 0.47
C TYR A 174 -105.27 -1.72 1.90
N PHE A 175 -104.43 -1.28 2.83
CA PHE A 175 -104.81 -1.04 4.21
C PHE A 175 -105.94 -0.01 4.31
N ALA A 176 -105.86 1.11 3.58
CA ALA A 176 -106.92 2.11 3.54
C ALA A 176 -108.23 1.56 2.93
N VAL A 177 -108.14 0.77 1.84
CA VAL A 177 -109.31 0.15 1.20
C VAL A 177 -109.98 -0.87 2.12
N ILE A 178 -109.21 -1.73 2.79
CA ILE A 178 -109.74 -2.72 3.74
C ILE A 178 -110.36 -2.01 4.95
N LEU A 179 -109.70 -0.99 5.50
CA LEU A 179 -110.24 -0.19 6.60
C LEU A 179 -111.58 0.46 6.21
N PHE A 180 -111.66 1.06 5.02
CA PHE A 180 -112.89 1.64 4.50
C PHE A 180 -114.00 0.59 4.30
N ALA A 181 -113.66 -0.57 3.74
CA ALA A 181 -114.60 -1.67 3.57
C ALA A 181 -115.16 -2.15 4.91
N ILE A 182 -114.31 -2.36 5.92
CA ILE A 182 -114.74 -2.77 7.28
C ILE A 182 -115.67 -1.71 7.90
N ILE A 183 -115.35 -0.42 7.79
CA ILE A 183 -116.16 0.67 8.34
C ILE A 183 -117.53 0.77 7.63
N PHE A 184 -117.57 0.65 6.30
CA PHE A 184 -118.79 0.85 5.52
C PHE A 184 -119.73 -0.36 5.56
N LEU A 185 -119.18 -1.58 5.62
CA LEU A 185 -119.96 -2.82 5.71
C LEU A 185 -120.45 -3.15 7.13
N ASN A 186 -119.92 -2.47 8.16
CA ASN A 186 -120.32 -2.67 9.55
C ASN A 186 -121.07 -1.44 10.08
N GLN A 187 -122.40 -1.55 10.19
CA GLN A 187 -123.26 -0.46 10.64
C GLN A 187 -122.91 0.01 12.06
N ASP A 188 -122.54 -0.91 12.96
CA ASP A 188 -122.12 -0.61 14.32
C ASP A 188 -120.80 0.19 14.35
N ALA A 189 -119.88 -0.10 13.43
CA ALA A 189 -118.63 0.65 13.30
C ALA A 189 -118.86 2.07 12.78
N LEU A 190 -119.82 2.25 11.86
CA LEU A 190 -120.21 3.56 11.32
C LEU A 190 -120.89 4.42 12.39
N GLU A 191 -121.77 3.84 13.20
CA GLU A 191 -122.43 4.51 14.33
C GLU A 191 -121.41 4.90 15.42
N PHE A 192 -120.46 4.02 15.73
CA PHE A 192 -119.35 4.32 16.65
C PHE A 192 -118.51 5.51 16.17
N LEU A 193 -118.14 5.55 14.88
CA LEU A 193 -117.39 6.66 14.29
C LEU A 193 -118.21 7.97 14.27
N ALA A 194 -119.51 7.89 13.95
CA ALA A 194 -120.40 9.05 13.96
C ALA A 194 -120.57 9.63 15.37
N ARG A 195 -120.64 8.78 16.41
CA ARG A 195 -120.62 9.20 17.82
C ARG A 195 -119.27 9.79 18.23
N LEU A 196 -118.16 9.16 17.85
CA LEU A 196 -116.80 9.63 18.16
C LEU A 196 -116.51 11.01 17.55
N LEU A 197 -116.99 11.27 16.33
CA LEU A 197 -116.87 12.55 15.63
C LEU A 197 -117.98 13.55 16.01
N GLY A 198 -118.92 13.19 16.90
CA GLY A 198 -119.97 14.08 17.40
C GLY A 198 -121.10 14.38 16.41
N LEU A 199 -121.26 13.57 15.36
CA LEU A 199 -122.29 13.73 14.32
C LEU A 199 -123.65 13.12 14.71
N VAL A 200 -123.66 12.17 15.64
CA VAL A 200 -124.86 11.51 16.18
C VAL A 200 -124.68 11.36 17.70
N ARG A 201 -125.75 11.52 18.50
CA ARG A 201 -125.71 11.32 19.95
C ARG A 201 -125.80 9.84 20.32
#